data_AF-A0A2A7H860-F1
#
_entry.id   AF-A0A2A7H860-F1
#
_cell.length_a   1.000
_cell.length_b   1.000
_cell.length_c   1.000
_cell.angle_alpha   90.00
_cell.angle_beta   90.00
_cell.angle_gamma   90.00
#
_symmetry.space_group_name_H-M   'P 1'
#
loop_
_entity.id
_entity.type
_entity.pdbx_description
1 polymer ?
#
loop_
_entity_poly.entity_id
_entity_poly.type
_entity_poly.pdbx_seq_one_letter_code
_entity_poly.pdbx_strand_id
1 'polypeptide(L)'
;MQRLRVKFCTKCQEPIEKSDRTQLKAIHKAASGFKGSNKKEMNEIKLLALKFFNQKICEYCYLEEMARLTTILRIKAMQHTKCPS
;
A
#
# COMPACT_ATOMS: atom_id res chain seq x y z
N MET A 1 -4.01 7.27 -33.30
CA MET A 1 -3.56 6.19 -32.40
C MET A 1 -2.93 6.81 -31.15
N GLN A 2 -3.55 6.69 -29.97
CA GLN A 2 -2.92 7.15 -28.73
C GLN A 2 -1.79 6.17 -28.36
N ARG A 3 -0.53 6.63 -28.35
CA ARG A 3 0.60 5.82 -27.82
C ARG A 3 0.34 5.53 -26.35
N LEU A 4 0.04 4.28 -26.02
CA LEU A 4 -0.01 3.82 -24.63
C LEU A 4 1.40 3.95 -24.05
N ARG A 5 1.65 4.97 -23.22
CA ARG A 5 2.89 5.04 -22.43
C ARG A 5 2.84 3.92 -21.39
N VAL A 6 3.65 2.89 -21.59
CA VAL A 6 3.92 1.87 -20.59
C VAL A 6 4.61 2.56 -19.40
N LYS A 7 4.05 2.39 -18.21
CA LYS A 7 4.69 2.82 -16.96
C LYS A 7 5.49 1.65 -16.40
N PHE A 8 6.58 1.95 -15.72
CA PHE A 8 7.43 0.96 -15.07
C PHE A 8 7.39 1.15 -13.56
N CYS A 9 7.45 0.05 -12.82
CA CYS A 9 7.48 0.02 -11.37
C CYS A 9 8.78 0.65 -10.87
N THR A 10 8.70 1.64 -9.99
CA THR A 10 9.90 2.29 -9.42
C THR A 10 10.68 1.39 -8.46
N LYS A 11 10.15 0.21 -8.08
CA LYS A 11 10.80 -0.76 -7.19
C LYS A 11 11.52 -1.87 -7.96
N CYS A 12 10.80 -2.59 -8.81
CA CYS A 12 11.34 -3.75 -9.53
C CYS A 12 11.64 -3.49 -11.01
N GLN A 13 11.36 -2.28 -11.51
CA GLN A 13 11.54 -1.89 -12.93
C GLN A 13 10.71 -2.70 -13.94
N GLU A 14 9.81 -3.57 -13.48
CA GLU A 14 8.87 -4.28 -14.34
C GLU A 14 7.75 -3.37 -14.88
N PRO A 15 7.17 -3.68 -16.07
CA PRO A 15 6.00 -2.99 -16.59
C PRO A 15 4.83 -3.03 -15.60
N ILE A 16 4.15 -1.90 -15.42
CA ILE A 16 2.94 -1.83 -14.61
C ILE A 16 1.76 -2.18 -15.51
N GLU A 17 1.12 -3.30 -15.19
CA GLU A 17 -0.15 -3.68 -15.80
C GLU A 17 -1.25 -2.66 -15.50
N LYS A 18 -2.20 -2.54 -16.42
CA LYS A 18 -3.35 -1.65 -16.22
C LYS A 18 -4.28 -2.24 -15.16
N SER A 19 -4.18 -1.73 -13.94
CA SER A 19 -5.17 -2.00 -12.90
C SER A 19 -6.47 -1.23 -13.14
N ASP A 20 -7.60 -1.80 -12.73
CA ASP A 20 -8.89 -1.13 -12.81
C ASP A 20 -8.91 0.14 -11.95
N ARG A 21 -9.40 1.24 -12.52
CA ARG A 21 -9.44 2.54 -11.87
C ARG A 21 -10.40 2.55 -10.68
N THR A 22 -11.45 1.72 -10.71
CA THR A 22 -12.39 1.58 -9.60
C THR A 22 -11.73 0.88 -8.42
N GLN A 23 -11.02 -0.22 -8.68
CA GLN A 23 -10.18 -0.90 -7.68
C GLN A 23 -9.16 0.03 -7.04
N LEU A 24 -8.38 0.78 -7.84
CA LEU A 24 -7.38 1.72 -7.32
C LEU A 24 -8.01 2.80 -6.41
N LYS A 25 -9.18 3.34 -6.79
CA LYS A 25 -9.90 4.31 -5.96
C LYS A 25 -10.37 3.69 -4.63
N ALA A 26 -10.88 2.47 -4.66
CA ALA A 26 -11.33 1.77 -3.45
C ALA A 26 -10.18 1.58 -2.46
N ILE A 27 -9.02 1.13 -2.94
CA ILE A 27 -7.79 0.95 -2.13
C ILE A 27 -7.35 2.28 -1.51
N HIS A 28 -7.26 3.34 -2.32
CA HIS A 28 -6.84 4.66 -1.82
C HIS A 28 -7.83 5.23 -0.80
N LYS A 29 -9.14 5.05 -1.02
CA LYS A 29 -10.19 5.47 -0.08
C LYS A 29 -10.07 4.73 1.25
N ALA A 30 -9.91 3.40 1.21
CA ALA A 30 -9.73 2.58 2.41
C ALA A 30 -8.49 3.02 3.21
N ALA A 31 -7.35 3.22 2.55
CA ALA A 31 -6.13 3.66 3.20
C ALA A 31 -6.21 5.10 3.74
N SER A 32 -7.03 5.95 3.12
CA SER A 32 -7.33 7.30 3.65
C SER A 32 -8.18 7.27 4.92
N GLY A 33 -8.83 6.14 5.23
CA GLY A 33 -9.58 5.91 6.47
C GLY A 33 -8.71 5.86 7.72
N PHE A 34 -7.40 5.65 7.60
CA PHE A 34 -6.44 5.65 8.72
C PHE A 34 -6.13 7.05 9.30
N LYS A 35 -6.97 8.06 9.01
CA LYS A 35 -6.87 9.43 9.55
C LYS A 35 -6.80 9.40 11.09
N GLY A 36 -5.80 10.06 11.67
CA GLY A 36 -5.66 10.20 13.13
C GLY A 36 -4.87 9.09 13.84
N SER A 37 -4.36 8.09 13.11
CA SER A 37 -3.45 7.11 13.73
C SER A 37 -2.02 7.68 13.82
N ASN A 38 -1.55 8.00 15.03
CA ASN A 38 -0.16 8.41 15.30
C ASN A 38 0.85 7.23 15.12
N LYS A 39 0.40 6.09 14.60
CA LYS A 39 1.22 4.89 14.40
C LYS A 39 1.93 4.99 13.07
N LYS A 40 3.26 5.08 13.10
CA LYS A 40 4.16 5.15 11.94
C LYS A 40 3.76 4.19 10.81
N GLU A 41 3.45 2.94 11.15
CA GLU A 41 3.11 1.90 10.18
C GLU A 41 1.80 2.17 9.42
N MET A 42 0.81 2.82 10.04
CA MET A 42 -0.44 3.19 9.35
C MET A 42 -0.21 4.30 8.32
N ASN A 43 0.71 5.24 8.62
CA ASN A 43 1.13 6.24 7.65
C ASN A 43 1.90 5.60 6.48
N GLU A 44 2.71 4.58 6.74
CA GLU A 44 3.39 3.81 5.70
C GLU A 44 2.40 3.08 4.78
N ILE A 45 1.34 2.46 5.32
CA ILE A 45 0.25 1.85 4.54
C ILE A 45 -0.44 2.90 3.64
N LYS A 46 -0.72 4.09 4.18
CA LYS A 46 -1.34 5.18 3.42
C LYS A 46 -0.46 5.64 2.25
N LEU A 47 0.82 5.87 2.49
CA LEU A 47 1.78 6.26 1.46
C LEU A 47 1.95 5.17 0.40
N LEU A 48 1.94 3.91 0.81
CA LEU A 48 2.02 2.77 -0.08
C LEU A 48 0.80 2.68 -1.02
N ALA A 49 -0.41 2.83 -0.47
CA ALA A 49 -1.65 2.88 -1.24
C ALA A 49 -1.66 4.06 -2.23
N LEU A 50 -1.13 5.23 -1.84
CA LEU A 50 -1.00 6.38 -2.74
C LEU A 50 0.01 6.13 -3.88
N LYS A 51 1.13 5.44 -3.60
CA LYS A 51 2.09 5.05 -4.64
C LYS A 51 1.45 4.08 -5.65
N PHE A 52 0.65 3.14 -5.17
CA PHE A 52 -0.07 2.19 -6.03
C PHE A 52 -1.18 2.88 -6.84
N PHE A 53 -1.99 3.74 -6.22
CA PHE A 53 -3.03 4.53 -6.90
C PHE A 53 -2.47 5.39 -8.05
N ASN A 54 -1.30 6.00 -7.83
CA ASN A 54 -0.61 6.80 -8.84
C ASN A 54 0.12 5.95 -9.89
N GLN A 55 0.05 4.61 -9.79
CA GLN A 55 0.77 3.66 -10.63
C GLN A 55 2.27 3.95 -10.66
N LYS A 56 2.86 4.21 -9.48
CA LYS A 56 4.32 4.29 -9.29
C LYS A 56 4.94 2.92 -8.99
N ILE A 57 4.16 2.01 -8.41
CA ILE A 57 4.57 0.63 -8.12
C ILE A 57 3.58 -0.34 -8.75
N CYS A 58 4.04 -1.55 -9.11
CA CYS A 58 3.18 -2.62 -9.58
C CYS A 58 2.41 -3.29 -8.42
N GLU A 59 1.40 -4.08 -8.77
CA GLU A 59 0.56 -4.81 -7.81
C GLU A 59 1.38 -5.76 -6.95
N TYR A 60 2.32 -6.51 -7.55
CA TYR A 60 3.22 -7.40 -6.80
C TYR A 60 3.96 -6.66 -5.67
N CYS A 61 4.67 -5.59 -6.01
CA CYS A 61 5.41 -4.79 -5.02
C CYS A 61 4.50 -4.08 -4.00
N TYR A 62 3.25 -3.79 -4.38
CA TYR A 62 2.25 -3.25 -3.46
C TYR A 62 1.83 -4.30 -2.43
N LEU A 63 1.47 -5.51 -2.87
CA LEU A 63 1.01 -6.60 -2.01
C LEU A 63 2.13 -7.10 -1.08
N GLU A 64 3.35 -7.25 -1.59
CA GLU A 64 4.52 -7.65 -0.82
C GLU A 64 4.78 -6.68 0.36
N GLU A 65 4.77 -5.37 0.09
CA GLU A 65 5.00 -4.36 1.11
C GLU A 65 3.82 -4.27 2.09
N MET A 66 2.58 -4.44 1.61
CA MET A 66 1.39 -4.53 2.47
C MET A 66 1.48 -5.73 3.42
N ALA A 67 1.91 -6.90 2.95
CA ALA A 67 2.11 -8.09 3.78
C ALA A 67 3.16 -7.85 4.87
N ARG A 68 4.28 -7.18 4.52
CA ARG A 68 5.31 -6.78 5.49
C ARG A 68 4.75 -5.85 6.58
N LEU A 69 4.07 -4.77 6.19
CA LEU A 69 3.54 -3.77 7.11
C LEU A 69 2.46 -4.34 8.03
N THR A 70 1.54 -5.15 7.49
CA THR A 70 0.49 -5.80 8.28
C THR A 70 1.06 -6.83 9.25
N THR A 71 2.11 -7.55 8.88
CA THR A 71 2.83 -8.45 9.80
C THR A 71 3.46 -7.69 10.97
N ILE A 72 4.11 -6.56 10.71
CA ILE A 72 4.68 -5.70 11.77
C ILE A 72 3.57 -5.21 12.71
N LEU A 73 2.46 -4.72 12.17
CA LEU A 73 1.31 -4.29 12.97
C LEU A 73 0.76 -5.43 13.85
N ARG A 74 0.67 -6.64 13.31
CA ARG A 74 0.22 -7.83 14.06
C ARG A 74 1.17 -8.15 15.22
N ILE A 75 2.49 -8.16 14.97
CA ILE A 75 3.49 -8.42 16.02
C ILE A 75 3.38 -7.37 17.13
N LYS A 76 3.29 -6.08 16.78
CA LYS A 76 3.13 -5.00 17.77
C LYS A 76 1.83 -5.14 18.56
N ALA A 77 0.72 -5.48 17.90
CA ALA A 77 -0.56 -5.72 18.57
C ALA A 77 -0.44 -6.87 19.58
N MET A 78 0.22 -7.97 19.21
CA MET A 78 0.47 -9.11 20.10
C MET A 78 1.39 -8.75 21.29
N GLN A 79 2.37 -7.88 21.08
CA GLN A 79 3.23 -7.37 22.17
C GLN A 79 2.44 -6.49 23.15
N HIS A 80 1.55 -5.62 22.64
CA HIS A 80 0.68 -4.80 23.49
C HIS A 80 -0.31 -5.63 24.31
N THR A 81 -0.80 -6.77 23.80
CA THR A 81 -1.71 -7.66 24.55
C THR A 81 -1.02 -8.51 25.62
N LYS A 82 0.32 -8.56 25.64
CA LYS A 82 1.09 -9.37 26.62
C LYS A 82 1.43 -8.65 27.93
N CYS A 83 1.01 -7.39 28.12
CA CYS A 83 1.02 -6.73 29.44
C CYS A 83 -0.35 -6.14 29.77
N PRO A 84 -1.24 -6.89 30.46
CA PRO A 84 -2.05 -6.32 31.52
C PRO A 84 -1.21 -6.28 32.79
N SER A 85 -0.62 -5.13 33.10
CA SER A 85 -0.05 -4.82 34.42
C SER A 85 -0.67 -3.53 34.90
#